data_AF-A0A258W4H3-F1
#
_entry.id   AF-A0A258W4H3-F1
#
_cell.length_a   1.000
_cell.length_b   1.000
_cell.length_c   1.000
_cell.angle_alpha   90.00
_cell.angle_beta   90.00
_cell.angle_gamma   90.00
#
_symmetry.space_group_name_H-M   'P 1'
#
loop_
_entity.id
_entity.type
_entity.pdbx_description
1 polymer ?
#
loop_
_entity_poly.entity_id
_entity_poly.type
_entity_poly.pdbx_seq_one_letter_code
_entity_poly.pdbx_strand_id
1 'polypeptide(L)'
;MKQGILATQIKNSPLLIQKRVRAAGVKSKGKSLLFAMNLTTLIDAFCILVIFLLSNMNGQLQNLTVGKNTTLPTATLTEIMNAGVVVRMEGNDILVDDKATTAETIVKVLIDSKTEEKNSLIIQADKEVDYDKISLILRAGGVAGYEKYAFAVLPGSYAINAGNK
;
A
#
# COMPACT_ATOMS: atom_id res chain seq x y z
N MET A 1 -102.79 0.85 -6.84
CA MET A 1 -101.55 0.15 -7.24
C MET A 1 -100.96 0.83 -8.46
N LYS A 2 -99.84 1.54 -8.32
CA LYS A 2 -98.95 1.92 -9.43
C LYS A 2 -97.59 2.26 -8.82
N GLN A 3 -96.69 1.28 -8.74
CA GLN A 3 -95.31 1.57 -8.39
C GLN A 3 -94.67 2.32 -9.55
N GLY A 4 -94.06 3.46 -9.26
CA GLY A 4 -93.50 4.37 -10.25
C GLY A 4 -92.42 3.70 -11.09
N ILE A 5 -92.43 4.00 -12.38
CA ILE A 5 -91.50 3.53 -13.42
C ILE A 5 -90.02 3.73 -13.02
N LEU A 6 -89.74 4.69 -12.14
CA LEU A 6 -88.42 5.02 -11.59
C LEU A 6 -87.83 3.91 -10.70
N ALA A 7 -88.65 3.20 -9.91
CA ALA A 7 -88.18 2.14 -9.02
C ALA A 7 -87.72 0.89 -9.81
N THR A 8 -88.31 0.66 -10.98
CA THR A 8 -87.98 -0.46 -11.87
C THR A 8 -86.69 -0.19 -12.66
N GLN A 9 -86.37 1.07 -12.98
CA GLN A 9 -85.13 1.41 -13.70
C GLN A 9 -83.87 1.36 -12.84
N ILE A 10 -83.96 1.59 -11.53
CA ILE A 10 -82.79 1.47 -10.64
C ILE A 10 -82.34 0.01 -10.53
N LYS A 11 -83.27 -0.96 -10.56
CA LYS A 11 -82.97 -2.40 -10.49
C LYS A 11 -82.26 -2.95 -11.73
N ASN A 12 -82.45 -2.33 -12.89
CA ASN A 12 -81.83 -2.74 -14.16
C ASN A 12 -80.70 -1.80 -14.61
N SER A 13 -80.14 -0.99 -13.70
CA SER A 13 -79.07 -0.06 -14.04
C SER A 13 -77.72 -0.77 -14.25
N PRO A 14 -77.03 -0.54 -15.38
CA PRO A 14 -75.70 -1.11 -15.63
C PRO A 14 -74.62 -0.64 -14.64
N LEU A 15 -74.89 0.45 -13.91
CA LEU A 15 -74.03 0.96 -12.82
C LEU A 15 -74.02 0.04 -11.59
N LEU A 16 -75.11 -0.69 -11.30
CA LEU A 16 -75.13 -1.67 -10.21
C LEU A 16 -74.30 -2.93 -10.54
N ILE A 17 -74.24 -3.30 -11.82
CA ILE A 17 -73.42 -4.41 -12.31
C ILE A 17 -71.93 -4.05 -12.20
N GLN A 18 -71.55 -2.80 -12.51
CA GLN A 18 -70.18 -2.31 -12.29
C GLN A 18 -69.79 -2.27 -10.81
N LYS A 19 -70.73 -2.00 -9.89
CA LYS A 19 -70.45 -2.02 -8.45
C LYS A 19 -70.24 -3.43 -7.87
N ARG A 20 -70.59 -4.49 -8.62
CA ARG A 20 -70.49 -5.90 -8.18
C ARG A 20 -69.36 -6.69 -8.84
N VAL A 21 -68.40 -6.03 -9.49
CA VAL A 21 -67.12 -6.65 -9.85
C VAL A 21 -66.10 -6.37 -8.75
N ARG A 22 -66.32 -6.94 -7.56
CA ARG A 22 -65.18 -7.29 -6.69
C ARG A 22 -64.77 -8.69 -7.12
N ALA A 23 -63.55 -8.83 -7.64
CA ALA A 23 -62.95 -10.12 -7.93
C ALA A 23 -62.96 -10.98 -6.66
N ALA A 24 -63.93 -11.88 -6.57
CA ALA A 24 -64.04 -12.91 -5.54
C ALA A 24 -62.95 -13.97 -5.81
N GLY A 25 -61.69 -13.61 -5.55
CA GLY A 25 -60.55 -14.46 -5.84
C GLY A 25 -59.18 -13.82 -5.58
N VAL A 26 -59.07 -12.49 -5.51
CA VAL A 26 -57.80 -11.81 -5.20
C VAL A 26 -57.72 -11.52 -3.70
N LYS A 27 -57.78 -12.57 -2.88
CA LYS A 27 -57.42 -12.48 -1.46
C LYS A 27 -56.02 -13.06 -1.28
N SER A 28 -55.10 -12.18 -0.85
CA SER A 28 -53.83 -12.54 -0.19
C SER A 28 -52.57 -12.83 -1.04
N LYS A 29 -52.33 -12.14 -2.16
CA LYS A 29 -50.96 -12.03 -2.72
C LYS A 29 -50.25 -10.69 -2.46
N GLY A 30 -50.99 -9.61 -2.20
CA GLY A 30 -50.39 -8.30 -1.89
C GLY A 30 -49.62 -8.27 -0.57
N LYS A 31 -50.05 -9.00 0.46
CA LYS A 31 -49.33 -9.07 1.74
C LYS A 31 -47.95 -9.71 1.61
N SER A 32 -47.81 -10.73 0.75
CA SER A 32 -46.52 -11.42 0.54
C SER A 32 -45.54 -10.55 -0.23
N LEU A 33 -46.00 -9.77 -1.22
CA LEU A 33 -45.12 -8.85 -1.96
C LEU A 33 -44.69 -7.65 -1.12
N LEU A 34 -45.60 -7.09 -0.31
CA LEU A 34 -45.25 -6.06 0.68
C LEU A 34 -44.32 -6.59 1.78
N PHE A 35 -44.54 -7.84 2.23
CA PHE A 35 -43.64 -8.51 3.18
C PHE A 35 -42.27 -8.83 2.56
N ALA A 36 -42.22 -9.26 1.30
CA ALA A 36 -40.96 -9.55 0.58
C ALA A 36 -40.15 -8.28 0.30
N MET A 37 -40.82 -7.17 -0.05
CA MET A 37 -40.17 -5.86 -0.16
C MET A 37 -39.65 -5.39 1.19
N ASN A 38 -40.47 -5.47 2.25
CA ASN A 38 -40.05 -5.10 3.61
C ASN A 38 -38.89 -5.97 4.11
N LEU A 39 -38.88 -7.27 3.80
CA LEU A 39 -37.80 -8.19 4.15
C LEU A 39 -36.50 -7.82 3.42
N THR A 40 -36.59 -7.51 2.12
CA THR A 40 -35.42 -7.10 1.32
C THR A 40 -34.85 -5.78 1.84
N THR A 41 -35.71 -4.78 2.10
CA THR A 41 -35.27 -3.50 2.67
C THR A 41 -34.67 -3.65 4.07
N LEU A 42 -35.17 -4.60 4.87
CA LEU A 42 -34.66 -4.89 6.19
C LEU A 42 -33.27 -5.55 6.12
N ILE A 43 -33.12 -6.57 5.27
CA ILE A 43 -31.85 -7.29 5.10
C ILE A 43 -30.79 -6.36 4.52
N ASP A 44 -31.14 -5.49 3.56
CA ASP A 44 -30.20 -4.54 2.96
C ASP A 44 -29.65 -3.55 4.01
N ALA A 45 -30.52 -2.95 4.82
CA ALA A 45 -30.11 -2.06 5.90
C ALA A 45 -29.25 -2.78 6.96
N PHE A 46 -29.57 -4.03 7.30
CA PHE A 46 -28.74 -4.83 8.21
C PHE A 46 -27.39 -5.22 7.59
N CYS A 47 -27.36 -5.58 6.31
CA CYS A 47 -26.13 -5.94 5.60
C CYS A 47 -25.17 -4.75 5.52
N ILE A 48 -25.67 -3.54 5.23
CA ILE A 48 -24.84 -2.31 5.25
C ILE A 48 -24.28 -2.07 6.66
N LEU A 49 -25.09 -2.22 7.72
CA LEU A 49 -24.62 -2.08 9.10
C LEU A 49 -23.54 -3.12 9.47
N VAL A 50 -23.70 -4.37 9.04
CA VAL A 50 -22.72 -5.43 9.29
C VAL A 50 -21.41 -5.16 8.53
N ILE A 51 -21.47 -4.73 7.27
CA ILE A 51 -20.28 -4.33 6.51
C ILE A 51 -19.62 -3.11 7.17
N PHE A 52 -20.40 -2.13 7.58
CA PHE A 52 -19.91 -0.95 8.31
C PHE A 52 -19.25 -1.33 9.63
N LEU A 53 -19.87 -2.22 10.40
CA LEU A 53 -19.30 -2.75 11.66
C LEU A 53 -18.02 -3.53 11.39
N LEU A 54 -17.99 -4.45 10.43
CA LEU A 54 -16.77 -5.19 10.09
C LEU A 54 -15.65 -4.26 9.60
N SER A 55 -15.99 -3.22 8.82
CA SER A 55 -15.03 -2.24 8.34
C SER A 55 -14.48 -1.36 9.46
N ASN A 56 -15.32 -0.97 10.44
CA ASN A 56 -14.93 -0.03 11.50
C ASN A 56 -14.46 -0.70 12.79
N MET A 57 -14.81 -1.97 13.04
CA MET A 57 -14.31 -2.74 14.18
C MET A 57 -12.83 -3.09 14.04
N ASN A 58 -12.31 -3.17 12.81
CA ASN A 58 -10.86 -3.24 12.55
C ASN A 58 -10.14 -1.90 12.83
N GLY A 59 -10.89 -0.82 13.07
CA GLY A 59 -10.39 0.54 13.32
C GLY A 59 -10.21 0.89 14.80
N GLN A 60 -10.54 -0.01 15.74
CA GLN A 60 -9.89 0.03 17.05
C GLN A 60 -8.46 -0.44 16.83
N LEU A 61 -7.66 0.49 16.33
CA LEU A 61 -6.24 0.61 16.63
C LEU A 61 -6.11 0.14 18.06
N GLN A 62 -5.48 -1.02 18.21
CA GLN A 62 -4.79 -1.31 19.43
C GLN A 62 -3.93 -0.06 19.65
N ASN A 63 -4.41 0.87 20.48
CA ASN A 63 -3.52 1.60 21.34
C ASN A 63 -2.85 0.47 22.09
N LEU A 64 -1.78 -0.05 21.49
CA LEU A 64 -0.68 -0.66 22.16
C LEU A 64 -0.31 0.43 23.16
N THR A 65 -0.98 0.41 24.30
CA THR A 65 -0.52 1.05 25.50
C THR A 65 0.75 0.28 25.77
N VAL A 66 1.83 0.71 25.10
CA VAL A 66 3.18 0.26 25.36
C VAL A 66 3.32 0.52 26.84
N GLY A 67 3.19 -0.55 27.62
CA GLY A 67 3.28 -0.45 29.07
C GLY A 67 4.56 0.31 29.34
N LYS A 68 4.57 1.18 30.35
CA LYS A 68 5.73 2.01 30.71
C LYS A 68 7.02 1.20 30.98
N ASN A 69 6.94 -0.14 30.92
CA ASN A 69 7.99 -1.15 31.05
C ASN A 69 8.12 -2.11 29.84
N THR A 70 7.49 -1.86 28.69
CA THR A 70 7.78 -2.62 27.46
C THR A 70 8.97 -1.97 26.77
N THR A 71 10.13 -2.62 26.87
CA THR A 71 11.27 -2.33 26.01
C THR A 71 10.86 -2.63 24.57
N LEU A 72 10.78 -1.59 23.73
CA LEU A 72 10.71 -1.83 22.29
C LEU A 72 11.96 -2.66 21.94
N PRO A 73 11.82 -3.81 21.25
CA PRO A 73 12.97 -4.44 20.64
C PRO A 73 13.50 -3.45 19.60
N THR A 74 14.57 -2.75 19.95
CA THR A 74 15.37 -2.06 18.96
C THR A 74 15.89 -3.14 18.02
N ALA A 75 15.78 -2.91 16.71
CA ALA A 75 16.33 -3.83 15.73
C ALA A 75 17.83 -3.99 16.00
N THR A 76 18.21 -5.09 16.65
CA THR A 76 19.59 -5.56 16.84
C THR A 76 20.13 -6.23 15.58
N LEU A 77 19.55 -5.90 14.42
CA LEU A 77 20.12 -6.15 13.11
C LEU A 77 20.27 -4.83 12.33
N THR A 78 20.66 -3.77 13.03
CA THR A 78 21.75 -2.99 12.44
C THR A 78 22.94 -3.93 12.49
N GLU A 79 23.22 -4.65 11.39
CA GLU A 79 24.61 -4.96 11.12
C GLU A 79 25.28 -3.60 11.22
N ILE A 80 26.00 -3.38 12.32
CA ILE A 80 26.87 -2.23 12.50
C ILE A 80 27.58 -2.18 11.17
N MET A 81 27.28 -1.16 10.36
CA MET A 81 27.87 -0.98 9.04
C MET A 81 29.35 -1.26 9.26
N ASN A 82 29.82 -2.44 8.81
CA ASN A 82 31.16 -2.88 9.12
C ASN A 82 32.02 -1.71 8.71
N ALA A 83 32.80 -1.18 9.66
CA ALA A 83 33.54 0.06 9.47
C ALA A 83 34.40 -0.13 8.23
N GLY A 84 33.89 0.29 7.09
CA GLY A 84 34.48 -0.05 5.81
C GLY A 84 35.23 1.16 5.34
N VAL A 85 36.35 0.94 4.65
CA VAL A 85 36.95 2.03 3.89
C VAL A 85 36.05 2.26 2.68
N VAL A 86 35.55 3.50 2.55
CA VAL A 86 34.62 3.87 1.48
C VAL A 86 35.43 4.44 0.33
N VAL A 87 35.34 3.79 -0.83
CA VAL A 87 35.91 4.29 -2.08
C VAL A 87 34.77 4.77 -2.96
N ARG A 88 34.65 6.08 -3.15
CA ARG A 88 33.67 6.71 -4.04
C ARG A 88 34.33 7.02 -5.37
N MET A 89 33.66 6.62 -6.46
CA MET A 89 34.00 7.02 -7.82
C MET A 89 33.02 8.06 -8.32
N GLU A 90 33.54 9.21 -8.71
CA GLU A 90 32.77 10.27 -9.37
C GLU A 90 33.45 10.57 -10.71
N GLY A 91 32.91 10.01 -11.79
CA GLY A 91 33.46 10.16 -13.14
C GLY A 91 34.87 9.57 -13.31
N ASN A 92 35.90 10.43 -13.18
CA ASN A 92 37.32 10.04 -13.25
C ASN A 92 38.06 10.20 -11.92
N ASP A 93 37.43 10.80 -10.92
CA ASP A 93 38.04 11.07 -9.63
C ASP A 93 37.69 9.95 -8.64
N ILE A 94 38.71 9.50 -7.91
CA ILE A 94 38.60 8.43 -6.92
C ILE A 94 38.81 9.05 -5.54
N LEU A 95 37.81 8.93 -4.67
CA LEU A 95 37.81 9.46 -3.32
C LEU A 95 37.85 8.29 -2.34
N VAL A 96 38.83 8.28 -1.44
CA VAL A 96 38.94 7.28 -0.36
C VAL A 96 38.68 7.98 0.97
N ASP A 97 37.63 7.60 1.69
CA ASP A 97 37.21 8.25 2.95
C ASP A 97 37.23 9.80 2.84
N ASP A 98 36.61 10.31 1.76
CA ASP A 98 36.51 11.74 1.38
C ASP A 98 37.83 12.44 0.98
N LYS A 99 38.94 11.70 0.81
CA LYS A 99 40.21 12.24 0.26
C LYS A 99 40.39 11.88 -1.22
N ALA A 100 40.54 12.90 -2.06
CA ALA A 100 40.82 12.73 -3.49
C ALA A 100 42.19 12.08 -3.69
N THR A 101 42.23 10.98 -4.45
CA THR A 101 43.41 10.15 -4.68
C THR A 101 43.52 9.78 -6.16
N THR A 102 44.74 9.78 -6.70
CA THR A 102 45.03 9.40 -8.10
C THR A 102 45.30 7.90 -8.20
N ALA A 103 45.06 7.30 -9.38
CA ALA A 103 45.24 5.87 -9.67
C ALA A 103 46.55 5.23 -9.14
N GLU A 104 47.65 5.98 -9.10
CA GLU A 104 48.97 5.49 -8.68
C GLU A 104 49.14 5.40 -7.15
N THR A 105 48.39 6.19 -6.37
CA THR A 105 48.54 6.28 -4.91
C THR A 105 47.46 5.53 -4.14
N ILE A 106 46.45 5.00 -4.83
CA ILE A 106 45.33 4.25 -4.23
C ILE A 106 45.83 3.12 -3.32
N VAL A 107 46.80 2.33 -3.79
CA VAL A 107 47.30 1.17 -3.03
C VAL A 107 47.90 1.59 -1.68
N LYS A 108 48.64 2.70 -1.64
CA LYS A 108 49.26 3.17 -0.39
C LYS A 108 48.21 3.69 0.59
N VAL A 109 47.27 4.49 0.10
CA VAL A 109 46.17 5.02 0.92
C VAL A 109 45.29 3.90 1.47
N LEU A 110 45.06 2.86 0.68
CA LEU A 110 44.29 1.68 1.10
C LEU A 110 45.02 0.83 2.17
N ILE A 111 46.35 0.77 2.13
CA ILE A 111 47.14 0.12 3.18
C ILE A 111 47.11 0.97 4.46
N ASP A 112 47.27 2.29 4.35
CA ASP A 112 47.28 3.21 5.49
C ASP A 112 45.90 3.29 6.18
N SER A 113 44.82 3.19 5.40
CA SER A 113 43.45 3.16 5.92
C SER A 113 43.00 1.79 6.41
N LYS A 114 43.83 0.74 6.26
CA LYS A 114 43.54 -0.60 6.77
C LYS A 114 43.79 -0.66 8.27
N THR A 115 42.70 -0.66 9.03
CA THR A 115 42.69 -1.02 10.45
C THR A 115 42.14 -2.45 10.57
N GLU A 116 42.59 -3.25 11.54
CA GLU A 116 42.11 -4.63 11.78
C GLU A 116 40.57 -4.73 11.87
N GLU A 117 39.90 -3.65 12.31
CA GLU A 117 38.44 -3.55 12.38
C GLU A 117 37.77 -3.20 11.04
N LYS A 118 38.53 -2.70 10.06
CA LYS A 118 38.05 -2.25 8.74
C LYS A 118 38.41 -3.19 7.60
N ASN A 119 38.06 -4.47 7.74
CA ASN A 119 38.38 -5.50 6.74
C ASN A 119 37.40 -5.56 5.54
N SER A 120 36.46 -4.61 5.44
CA SER A 120 35.53 -4.49 4.31
C SER A 120 35.79 -3.23 3.48
N LEU A 121 35.85 -3.39 2.16
CA LEU A 121 35.92 -2.30 1.20
C LEU A 121 34.53 -2.01 0.62
N ILE A 122 34.05 -0.77 0.76
CA ILE A 122 32.77 -0.34 0.21
C ILE A 122 33.03 0.48 -1.04
N ILE A 123 32.62 -0.02 -2.20
CA ILE A 123 32.79 0.64 -3.50
C ILE A 123 31.48 1.35 -3.84
N GLN A 124 31.52 2.69 -3.82
CA GLN A 124 30.42 3.58 -4.19
C GLN A 124 30.63 4.10 -5.62
N ALA A 125 29.68 3.82 -6.53
CA ALA A 125 29.78 4.26 -7.92
C ALA A 125 28.41 4.56 -8.51
N ASP A 126 28.37 5.36 -9.58
CA ASP A 126 27.17 5.54 -10.40
C ASP A 126 26.90 4.28 -11.23
N LYS A 127 25.65 4.11 -11.66
CA LYS A 127 25.19 3.01 -12.51
C LYS A 127 25.89 2.98 -13.87
N GLU A 128 26.32 4.13 -14.37
CA GLU A 128 26.92 4.28 -15.71
C GLU A 128 28.45 4.11 -15.73
N VAL A 129 29.07 3.76 -14.60
CA VAL A 129 30.53 3.62 -14.56
C VAL A 129 31.01 2.35 -15.27
N ASP A 130 32.02 2.51 -16.14
CA ASP A 130 32.67 1.41 -16.84
C ASP A 130 33.28 0.37 -15.89
N TYR A 131 33.14 -0.90 -16.25
CA TYR A 131 33.68 -2.01 -15.48
C TYR A 131 35.20 -1.94 -15.31
N ASP A 132 35.93 -1.42 -16.29
CA ASP A 132 37.39 -1.32 -16.26
C ASP A 132 37.87 -0.51 -15.04
N LYS A 133 37.17 0.58 -14.73
CA LYS A 133 37.45 1.44 -13.57
C LYS A 133 37.17 0.72 -12.24
N ILE A 134 36.06 -0.02 -12.16
CA ILE A 134 35.73 -0.85 -10.98
C ILE A 134 36.80 -1.94 -10.79
N SER A 135 37.24 -2.57 -11.88
CA SER A 135 38.23 -3.65 -11.85
C SER A 135 39.60 -3.18 -11.34
N LEU A 136 39.98 -1.92 -11.65
CA LEU A 136 41.20 -1.30 -11.14
C LEU A 136 41.16 -1.18 -9.61
N ILE A 137 40.04 -0.69 -9.06
CA ILE A 137 39.84 -0.56 -7.61
C ILE A 137 39.80 -1.93 -6.94
N LEU A 138 39.17 -2.92 -7.58
CA LEU A 138 39.10 -4.29 -7.05
C LEU A 138 40.49 -4.92 -6.96
N ARG A 139 41.34 -4.73 -7.98
CA ARG A 139 42.74 -5.18 -7.95
C ARG A 139 43.54 -4.44 -6.87
N ALA A 140 43.37 -3.13 -6.75
CA ALA A 140 44.03 -2.33 -5.73
C ALA A 140 43.63 -2.76 -4.31
N GLY A 141 42.34 -3.03 -4.08
CA GLY A 141 41.81 -3.56 -2.82
C GLY A 141 42.33 -4.96 -2.50
N GLY A 142 42.46 -5.82 -3.52
CA GLY A 142 43.06 -7.15 -3.37
C GLY A 142 44.53 -7.09 -2.96
N VAL A 143 45.32 -6.18 -3.56
CA VAL A 143 46.73 -5.96 -3.18
C VAL A 143 46.86 -5.36 -1.77
N ALA A 144 45.93 -4.49 -1.36
CA ALA A 144 45.85 -3.96 0.00
C ALA A 144 45.36 -5.01 1.03
N GLY A 145 44.81 -6.13 0.55
CA GLY A 145 44.39 -7.26 1.37
C GLY A 145 43.03 -7.07 2.04
N TYR A 146 42.06 -6.44 1.38
CA TYR A 146 40.66 -6.45 1.81
C TYR A 146 40.00 -7.78 1.43
N GLU A 147 39.30 -8.39 2.39
CA GLU A 147 38.66 -9.70 2.20
C GLU A 147 37.19 -9.61 1.79
N LYS A 148 36.48 -8.57 2.24
CA LYS A 148 35.05 -8.37 1.99
C LYS A 148 34.81 -7.14 1.11
N TYR A 149 33.98 -7.29 0.09
CA TYR A 149 33.61 -6.21 -0.82
C TYR A 149 32.11 -5.95 -0.76
N ALA A 150 31.72 -4.69 -0.60
CA ALA A 150 30.34 -4.25 -0.68
C ALA A 150 30.20 -3.21 -1.80
N PHE A 151 29.17 -3.35 -2.63
CA PHE A 151 28.89 -2.43 -3.71
C PHE A 151 27.68 -1.58 -3.36
N ALA A 152 27.82 -0.27 -3.49
CA ALA A 152 26.76 0.69 -3.27
C ALA A 152 26.61 1.55 -4.54
N VAL A 153 25.42 1.54 -5.12
CA VAL A 153 25.12 2.38 -6.29
C VAL A 153 24.60 3.71 -5.77
N LEU A 154 25.23 4.81 -6.18
CA LEU A 154 24.67 6.13 -5.94
C LEU A 154 23.42 6.28 -6.84
N PRO A 155 22.24 6.56 -6.29
CA PRO A 155 21.09 6.84 -7.13
C PRO A 155 21.40 8.11 -7.93
N GLY A 156 21.66 7.96 -9.22
CA GLY A 156 21.76 9.09 -10.15
C GLY A 156 20.59 10.03 -9.92
N SER A 157 20.85 11.33 -9.95
CA SER A 157 19.84 12.37 -9.77
C SER A 157 18.75 12.22 -10.83
N TYR A 158 17.72 11.45 -10.54
CA TYR A 158 16.44 11.59 -11.22
C TYR A 158 15.89 12.93 -10.74
N ALA A 159 16.19 13.98 -11.49
CA ALA A 159 15.47 15.23 -11.41
C ALA A 159 14.00 14.91 -11.62
N ILE A 160 13.27 14.79 -10.51
CA ILE A 160 11.83 14.98 -10.49
C ILE A 160 11.59 16.37 -11.06
N ASN A 161 11.29 16.43 -12.35
CA ASN A 161 10.58 17.56 -12.94
C ASN A 161 9.25 17.63 -12.18
N ALA A 162 9.26 18.32 -11.05
CA ALA A 162 8.07 18.79 -10.39
C ALA A 162 7.41 19.73 -11.40
N GLY A 163 6.39 19.19 -12.07
CA GLY A 163 5.66 19.88 -13.12
C GLY A 163 5.18 21.23 -12.62
N ASN A 164 5.63 22.26 -13.32
CA ASN A 164 4.97 23.55 -13.34
C ASN A 164 3.67 23.39 -14.14
N LYS A 165 2.54 23.23 -13.44
CA LYS A 165 1.20 23.56 -13.91
C LYS A 165 0.37 24.08 -12.73
#